data_AF-A0A9W8V9V5-F1
#
_entry.id   AF-A0A9W8V9V5-F1
#
_cell.length_a   1.000
_cell.length_b   1.000
_cell.length_c   1.000
_cell.angle_alpha   90.00
_cell.angle_beta   90.00
_cell.angle_gamma   90.00
#
_symmetry.space_group_name_H-M   'P 1'
#
loop_
_entity.id
_entity.type
_entity.pdbx_description
1 polymer ?
#
loop_
_entity_poly.entity_id
_entity_poly.type
_entity_poly.pdbx_seq_one_letter_code
_entity_poly.pdbx_strand_id
1 'polypeptide(L)'
;MVYTTVTKHPNGLRLLSLDGGGVRGIMGLVVLRELILRIQKRKGLNEMPRPADYFELAGGTSTGGIIGIMLFRLRITVDDTIADRFDAASISKAVHEVVEKYGLNKNDKKLKGNAPLQHKAGAQI
;
A
#
# COMPACT_ATOMS: atom_id res chain seq x y z
N MET A 1 -4.59 -20.24 4.14
CA MET A 1 -5.17 -20.13 5.50
C MET A 1 -6.27 -19.08 5.45
N VAL A 2 -7.50 -19.40 5.84
CA VAL A 2 -8.64 -18.48 5.84
C VAL A 2 -8.74 -17.81 7.21
N TYR A 3 -8.88 -16.49 7.24
CA TYR A 3 -8.98 -15.69 8.47
C TYR A 3 -10.43 -15.27 8.73
N THR A 4 -10.83 -15.23 10.01
CA THR A 4 -12.08 -14.59 10.42
C THR A 4 -11.91 -13.09 10.40
N THR A 5 -12.48 -12.45 9.37
CA THR A 5 -12.53 -11.00 9.17
C THR A 5 -13.66 -10.38 9.99
N VAL A 6 -13.49 -9.09 10.32
CA VAL A 6 -14.54 -8.29 10.98
C VAL A 6 -15.67 -7.97 10.00
N THR A 7 -15.31 -7.73 8.75
CA THR A 7 -16.28 -7.50 7.67
C THR A 7 -16.34 -8.71 6.77
N LYS A 8 -17.50 -8.98 6.14
CA LYS A 8 -17.61 -9.95 5.05
C LYS A 8 -18.20 -9.27 3.82
N HIS A 9 -17.74 -9.65 2.63
CA HIS A 9 -18.34 -9.17 1.39
C HIS A 9 -19.58 -10.01 1.05
N PRO A 10 -20.71 -9.41 0.64
CA PRO A 10 -21.96 -10.15 0.42
C PRO A 10 -21.88 -11.16 -0.72
N ASN A 11 -20.99 -10.92 -1.70
CA ASN A 11 -20.91 -11.71 -2.93
C ASN A 11 -19.69 -12.64 -2.99
N GLY A 12 -18.97 -12.86 -1.89
CA GLY A 12 -17.85 -13.81 -1.86
C GLY A 12 -16.67 -13.42 -0.98
N LEU A 13 -15.55 -14.13 -1.14
CA LEU A 13 -14.31 -13.91 -0.39
C LEU A 13 -13.45 -12.82 -1.05
N ARG A 14 -12.79 -12.00 -0.22
CA ARG A 14 -11.79 -11.02 -0.64
C ARG A 14 -10.40 -11.58 -0.39
N LEU A 15 -9.62 -11.67 -1.46
CA LEU A 15 -8.22 -12.10 -1.46
C LEU A 15 -7.30 -10.88 -1.63
N LEU A 16 -6.29 -10.77 -0.77
CA LEU A 16 -5.13 -9.90 -0.98
C LEU A 16 -3.95 -10.72 -1.50
N SER A 17 -3.39 -10.32 -2.64
CA SER A 17 -2.15 -10.91 -3.16
C SER A 17 -1.00 -9.91 -3.07
N LEU A 18 0.17 -10.36 -2.61
CA LEU A 18 1.36 -9.54 -2.38
C LEU A 18 2.55 -10.15 -3.11
N ASP A 19 3.02 -9.46 -4.16
CA ASP A 19 4.18 -9.91 -4.92
C ASP A 19 5.50 -9.74 -4.14
N GLY A 20 6.45 -10.62 -4.43
CA GLY A 20 7.82 -10.50 -3.98
C GLY A 20 8.56 -9.39 -4.72
N GLY A 21 9.38 -8.60 -4.01
CA GLY A 21 10.10 -7.49 -4.63
C GLY A 21 11.31 -6.96 -3.86
N GLY A 22 11.70 -7.60 -2.74
CA GLY A 22 12.71 -7.04 -1.83
C GLY A 22 12.26 -5.69 -1.28
N VAL A 23 13.15 -4.71 -1.26
CA VAL A 23 12.83 -3.32 -0.85
C VAL A 23 11.70 -2.68 -1.65
N ARG A 24 11.44 -3.13 -2.88
CA ARG A 24 10.34 -2.63 -3.73
C ARG A 24 8.96 -3.07 -3.24
N GLY A 25 8.89 -4.03 -2.31
CA GLY A 25 7.65 -4.46 -1.66
C GLY A 25 6.91 -3.33 -0.94
N ILE A 26 7.61 -2.24 -0.59
CA ILE A 26 6.97 -1.05 -0.03
C ILE A 26 5.91 -0.43 -0.98
N MET A 27 6.08 -0.52 -2.29
CA MET A 27 5.14 0.10 -3.23
C MET A 27 3.77 -0.55 -3.11
N GLY A 28 3.74 -1.89 -2.97
CA GLY A 28 2.51 -2.62 -2.67
C GLY A 28 1.90 -2.21 -1.33
N LEU A 29 2.73 -1.98 -0.29
CA LEU A 29 2.27 -1.49 1.01
C LEU A 29 1.72 -0.07 0.95
N VAL A 30 2.31 0.84 0.19
CA VAL A 30 1.82 2.22 0.00
C VAL A 30 0.47 2.22 -0.70
N VAL A 31 0.31 1.40 -1.74
CA VAL A 31 -0.98 1.23 -2.43
C VAL A 31 -2.02 0.63 -1.48
N LEU A 32 -1.64 -0.40 -0.72
CA LEU A 32 -2.51 -1.02 0.28
C LEU A 32 -2.93 -0.03 1.36
N ARG A 33 -2.00 0.81 1.84
CA ARG A 33 -2.26 1.87 2.82
C ARG A 33 -3.33 2.82 2.32
N GLU A 34 -3.18 3.34 1.11
CA GLU A 34 -4.15 4.24 0.50
C GLU A 34 -5.51 3.57 0.30
N LEU A 35 -5.55 2.29 -0.09
CA LEU A 35 -6.80 1.52 -0.19
C LEU A 35 -7.52 1.45 1.16
N ILE A 36 -6.81 1.10 2.23
CA ILE A 36 -7.36 0.97 3.57
C ILE A 36 -7.80 2.34 4.12
N LEU A 37 -7.03 3.41 3.87
CA LEU A 37 -7.43 4.79 4.21
C LEU A 37 -8.72 5.22 3.50
N ARG A 38 -8.90 4.84 2.22
CA ARG A 38 -10.16 5.10 1.51
C ARG A 38 -11.33 4.32 2.10
N ILE A 39 -11.10 3.10 2.56
CA ILE A 39 -12.11 2.31 3.26
C ILE A 39 -12.52 3.02 4.56
N GLN A 40 -11.54 3.45 5.38
CA GLN A 40 -11.79 4.22 6.60
C GLN A 40 -12.69 5.43 6.32
N LYS A 41 -12.29 6.28 5.35
CA LYS A 41 -13.04 7.49 4.98
C LYS A 41 -14.45 7.18 4.49
N ARG A 42 -14.60 6.19 3.59
CA ARG A 42 -15.91 5.82 3.01
C ARG A 42 -16.86 5.21 4.04
N LYS A 43 -16.33 4.56 5.07
CA LYS A 43 -17.11 3.89 6.12
C LYS A 43 -17.27 4.75 7.38
N GLY A 44 -16.63 5.92 7.45
CA GLY A 44 -16.66 6.79 8.63
C GLY A 44 -16.03 6.15 9.86
N LEU A 45 -14.98 5.33 9.69
CA LEU A 45 -14.33 4.65 10.81
C LEU A 45 -13.41 5.61 11.57
N ASN A 46 -13.45 5.55 12.89
CA ASN A 46 -12.61 6.37 13.77
C ASN A 46 -11.11 6.08 13.58
N GLU A 47 -10.77 4.83 13.27
CA GLU A 47 -9.41 4.35 13.08
C GLU A 47 -9.27 3.62 11.75
N MET A 48 -8.03 3.56 11.26
CA MET A 48 -7.71 2.84 10.03
C MET A 48 -7.82 1.33 10.29
N PRO A 49 -8.72 0.61 9.60
CA PRO A 49 -8.89 -0.82 9.86
C PRO A 49 -7.68 -1.62 9.37
N ARG A 50 -7.43 -2.80 9.95
CA ARG A 50 -6.33 -3.65 9.46
C ARG A 50 -6.76 -4.35 8.17
N PRO A 51 -5.81 -4.72 7.28
CA PRO A 51 -6.12 -5.57 6.13
C PRO A 51 -6.83 -6.87 6.54
N ALA A 52 -6.42 -7.49 7.66
CA ALA A 52 -7.05 -8.70 8.18
C ALA A 52 -8.51 -8.53 8.64
N ASP A 53 -8.99 -7.30 8.80
CA ASP A 53 -10.40 -7.01 9.12
C ASP A 53 -11.28 -7.01 7.83
N TYR A 54 -10.65 -6.94 6.66
CA TYR A 54 -11.29 -6.79 5.34
C TYR A 54 -10.94 -7.85 4.30
N PHE A 55 -9.89 -8.63 4.48
CA PHE A 55 -9.51 -9.68 3.53
C PHE A 55 -9.54 -11.03 4.24
N GLU A 56 -10.34 -11.97 3.74
CA GLU A 56 -10.46 -13.31 4.33
C GLU A 56 -9.24 -14.18 4.02
N LEU A 57 -8.54 -13.87 2.93
CA LEU A 57 -7.38 -14.60 2.48
C LEU A 57 -6.27 -13.62 2.08
N ALA A 58 -5.03 -13.99 2.41
CA ALA A 58 -3.85 -13.37 1.84
C ALA A 58 -2.88 -14.41 1.33
N GLY A 59 -2.21 -14.08 0.23
CA GLY A 59 -1.11 -14.85 -0.32
C GLY A 59 0.01 -13.93 -0.78
N GLY A 60 1.25 -14.41 -0.71
CA GLY A 60 2.38 -13.67 -1.24
C GLY A 60 3.64 -14.51 -1.36
N THR A 61 4.58 -14.07 -2.17
CA THR A 61 5.84 -14.78 -2.45
C THR A 61 7.03 -13.97 -1.93
N SER A 62 8.07 -14.63 -1.43
CA SER A 62 9.27 -13.97 -0.89
C SER A 62 8.92 -12.87 0.13
N THR A 63 9.35 -11.61 -0.07
CA THR A 63 9.01 -10.47 0.79
C THR A 63 7.51 -10.29 0.97
N GLY A 64 6.70 -10.53 -0.07
CA GLY A 64 5.24 -10.45 0.00
C GLY A 64 4.64 -11.48 0.96
N GLY A 65 5.26 -12.66 1.08
CA GLY A 65 4.87 -13.68 2.07
C GLY A 65 5.13 -13.23 3.51
N ILE A 66 6.29 -12.61 3.77
CA ILE A 66 6.64 -12.04 5.08
C ILE A 66 5.66 -10.89 5.44
N ILE A 67 5.39 -9.99 4.50
CA ILE A 67 4.39 -8.92 4.67
C ILE A 67 3.02 -9.52 4.98
N GLY A 68 2.61 -10.57 4.25
CA GLY A 68 1.36 -11.27 4.51
C GLY A 68 1.27 -11.83 5.93
N ILE A 69 2.37 -12.39 6.47
CA ILE A 69 2.43 -12.85 7.86
C ILE A 69 2.24 -11.67 8.83
N MET A 70 2.94 -10.56 8.63
CA MET A 70 2.82 -9.36 9.48
C MET A 70 1.38 -8.84 9.52
N LEU A 71 0.79 -8.62 8.34
CA LEU A 71 -0.53 -8.01 8.23
C LEU A 71 -1.66 -8.94 8.69
N PHE A 72 -1.55 -10.26 8.44
CA PHE A 72 -2.67 -11.19 8.67
C PHE A 72 -2.49 -12.09 9.90
N ARG A 73 -1.30 -12.65 10.10
CA ARG A 73 -1.04 -13.51 11.26
C ARG A 73 -0.77 -12.70 12.51
N LEU A 74 0.08 -11.68 12.40
CA LEU A 74 0.45 -10.82 13.53
C LEU A 74 -0.53 -9.64 13.72
N ARG A 75 -1.44 -9.43 12.77
CA ARG A 75 -2.45 -8.35 12.79
C ARG A 75 -1.84 -6.96 12.97
N ILE A 76 -0.63 -6.76 12.43
CA ILE A 76 0.07 -5.48 12.41
C ILE A 76 -0.63 -4.55 11.40
N THR A 77 -0.65 -3.25 11.68
CA THR A 77 -1.23 -2.28 10.76
C THR A 77 -0.34 -2.09 9.52
N VAL A 78 -0.89 -1.48 8.46
CA VAL A 78 -0.09 -1.17 7.27
C VAL A 78 1.01 -0.16 7.60
N ASP A 79 0.72 0.80 8.47
CA ASP A 79 1.65 1.87 8.85
C ASP A 79 2.84 1.32 9.63
N ASP A 80 2.57 0.47 10.62
CA ASP A 80 3.63 -0.19 11.40
C ASP A 80 4.45 -1.13 10.52
N THR A 81 3.82 -1.86 9.60
CA THR A 81 4.54 -2.75 8.67
C THR A 81 5.50 -1.97 7.75
N ILE A 82 5.12 -0.76 7.34
CA ILE A 82 6.01 0.13 6.58
C ILE A 82 7.16 0.58 7.47
N ALA A 83 6.88 1.07 8.67
CA ALA A 83 7.88 1.62 9.59
C ALA A 83 8.92 0.58 10.05
N ASP A 84 8.49 -0.64 10.39
CA ASP A 84 9.36 -1.67 10.99
C ASP A 84 10.29 -2.35 9.98
N ARG A 85 9.87 -2.45 8.71
CA ARG A 85 10.52 -3.34 7.74
C ARG A 85 11.16 -2.61 6.57
N PHE A 86 10.73 -1.38 6.29
CA PHE A 86 11.19 -0.61 5.15
C PHE A 86 11.66 0.76 5.63
N ASP A 87 12.97 1.01 5.52
CA ASP A 87 13.50 2.34 5.83
C ASP A 87 12.87 3.38 4.90
N ALA A 88 11.95 4.16 5.47
CA ALA A 88 11.25 5.24 4.79
C ALA A 88 12.22 6.24 4.17
N ALA A 89 13.43 6.42 4.75
CA ALA A 89 14.46 7.29 4.19
C ALA A 89 15.03 6.71 2.88
N SER A 90 15.36 5.42 2.84
CA SER A 90 15.82 4.73 1.63
C SER A 90 14.81 4.80 0.48
N ILE A 91 13.52 4.77 0.79
CA ILE A 91 12.46 4.80 -0.23
C ILE A 91 12.11 6.22 -0.65
N SER A 92 12.04 7.15 0.30
CA SER A 92 11.96 8.58 -0.01
C SER A 92 13.09 8.98 -0.95
N LYS A 93 14.32 8.52 -0.66
CA LYS A 93 15.48 8.72 -1.53
C LYS A 93 15.28 8.12 -2.92
N ALA A 94 14.84 6.86 -3.03
CA ALA A 94 14.59 6.23 -4.33
C ALA A 94 13.50 6.95 -5.14
N VAL A 95 12.42 7.40 -4.48
CA VAL A 95 11.35 8.19 -5.13
C VAL A 95 11.89 9.53 -5.59
N HIS A 96 12.63 10.25 -4.75
CA HIS A 96 13.26 11.52 -5.11
C HIS A 96 14.22 11.36 -6.29
N GLU A 97 15.04 10.31 -6.32
CA GLU A 97 15.95 10.01 -7.43
C GLU A 97 15.20 9.75 -8.74
N VAL A 98 14.11 8.96 -8.71
CA VAL A 98 13.28 8.70 -9.89
C VAL A 98 12.57 9.96 -10.37
N VAL A 99 12.02 10.77 -9.45
CA VAL A 99 11.34 12.03 -9.78
C VAL A 99 12.33 13.07 -10.34
N GLU A 100 13.53 13.19 -9.77
CA GLU A 100 14.58 14.07 -10.32
C GLU A 100 15.01 13.61 -11.72
N LYS A 101 15.21 12.29 -11.90
CA LYS A 101 15.71 11.75 -13.16
C LYS A 101 14.67 11.80 -14.28
N TYR A 102 13.43 11.43 -13.98
CA TYR A 102 12.40 11.23 -15.00
C TYR A 102 11.32 12.31 -15.01
N GLY A 103 10.94 12.85 -13.85
CA GLY A 103 9.78 13.75 -13.71
C GLY A 103 8.46 13.10 -14.19
N LEU A 104 7.32 13.62 -13.76
CA LEU A 104 6.01 13.16 -14.28
C LEU A 104 5.66 13.83 -15.63
N ASN A 105 6.24 15.02 -15.90
CA ASN A 105 6.29 15.70 -17.19
C ASN A 105 7.45 16.75 -17.17
N LYS A 106 7.64 17.54 -18.25
CA LYS A 106 8.70 18.58 -18.32
C LYS A 106 8.61 19.66 -17.24
N ASN A 107 7.41 19.97 -16.75
CA ASN A 107 7.17 20.97 -15.70
C ASN A 107 7.36 20.37 -14.29
N ASP A 108 7.01 19.10 -14.10
CA ASP A 108 7.11 18.39 -12.83
C ASP A 108 8.56 18.10 -12.42
N LYS A 109 9.49 18.06 -13.39
CA LYS A 109 10.94 17.99 -13.13
C LYS A 109 11.44 19.11 -12.22
N LYS A 110 10.74 20.25 -12.18
CA LYS A 110 11.10 21.41 -11.34
C LYS A 110 10.60 21.30 -9.90
N LEU A 111 9.72 20.35 -9.59
CA LEU A 111 8.97 20.32 -8.32
C LEU A 111 9.63 19.46 -7.21
N LYS A 112 10.81 18.86 -7.41
CA LYS A 112 11.63 18.12 -6.41
C LYS A 112 10.85 17.53 -5.21
N GLY A 113 9.91 16.60 -5.46
CA GLY A 113 9.15 15.89 -4.41
C GLY A 113 7.79 16.49 -4.04
N ASN A 114 7.49 17.72 -4.49
CA ASN A 114 6.16 18.34 -4.37
C ASN A 114 5.32 18.18 -5.65
N ALA A 115 5.62 17.14 -6.45
CA ALA A 115 4.87 16.89 -7.66
C ALA A 115 3.42 16.53 -7.29
N PRO A 116 2.41 17.12 -7.96
CA PRO A 116 1.02 16.87 -7.63
C PRO A 116 0.69 15.39 -7.84
N LEU A 117 0.07 14.75 -6.85
CA LEU A 117 -0.37 13.35 -6.92
C LEU A 117 -1.41 13.09 -8.00
N GLN A 118 -2.05 14.14 -8.52
CA GLN A 118 -3.02 14.08 -9.60
C GLN A 118 -2.57 14.97 -10.75
N HIS A 119 -2.35 14.35 -11.90
CA HIS A 119 -2.05 15.06 -13.13
C HIS A 119 -3.34 15.23 -13.95
N LYS A 120 -3.71 16.47 -14.29
CA LYS A 120 -4.96 16.76 -15.04
C LYS A 120 -5.04 16.07 -16.41
N ALA A 121 -3.91 15.69 -17.01
CA ALA A 121 -3.87 14.91 -18.25
C ALA A 121 -3.81 13.38 -18.03
N GLY A 122 -3.84 12.90 -16.78
CA GLY A 122 -3.64 11.48 -16.42
C GLY A 122 -4.92 10.64 -16.37
N ALA A 123 -6.04 11.16 -16.85
CA ALA A 123 -7.31 10.43 -16.90
C ALA A 123 -8.02 10.74 -18.23
N GLN A 124 -7.46 10.25 -19.33
CA GLN A 124 -8.22 9.98 -20.54
C GLN A 124 -7.86 8.56 -20.96
N ILE A 125 -8.77 7.63 -20.61
CA ILE A 125 -8.89 6.33 -21.27
C ILE A 125 -10.18 6.41 -22.08
#